data_AF-A0A7W3J3U1-F1
#
_entry.id   AF-A0A7W3J3U1-F1
#
_cell.length_a   1.000
_cell.length_b   1.000
_cell.length_c   1.000
_cell.angle_alpha   90.00
_cell.angle_beta   90.00
_cell.angle_gamma   90.00
#
_symmetry.space_group_name_H-M   'P 1'
#
loop_
_entity.id
_entity.type
_entity.pdbx_description
1 polymer ?
#
loop_
_entity_poly.entity_id
_entity_poly.type
_entity_poly.pdbx_seq_one_letter_code
_entity_poly.pdbx_strand_id
1 'polypeptide(L)' 'MAMRSGEGGEFVLTRPTTEGDPITTYYRVLPDGTFETYVDNTADHYGSGRWEYRRCSTRSPSLSPC' A
#
# COMPACT_ATOMS: atom_id res chain seq x y z
N MET A 1 -5.09 9.75 13.42
CA MET A 1 -5.09 8.28 13.27
C MET A 1 -6.29 7.88 12.42
N ALA A 2 -6.15 7.89 11.09
CA ALA A 2 -7.25 7.58 10.17
C ALA A 2 -7.72 6.11 10.25
N MET A 3 -6.79 5.18 10.52
CA MET A 3 -7.11 3.75 10.63
C MET A 3 -8.04 3.37 11.79
N ARG A 4 -8.29 4.27 12.76
CA ARG A 4 -9.14 4.01 13.93
C ARG A 4 -10.49 4.71 13.90
N SER A 5 -10.64 5.79 13.14
CA SER A 5 -11.86 6.62 13.18
C SER A 5 -12.93 6.19 12.17
N GLY A 6 -12.61 5.32 11.21
CA GLY A 6 -13.56 4.92 10.15
C GLY A 6 -13.79 6.00 9.09
N GLU A 7 -13.11 7.14 9.20
CA GLU A 7 -13.23 8.29 8.28
C GLU A 7 -12.52 8.08 6.94
N GLY A 8 -11.97 6.88 6.72
CA GLY A 8 -11.00 6.62 5.68
C GLY A 8 -9.70 7.39 5.90
N GLY A 9 -8.70 7.10 5.09
CA GLY A 9 -7.44 7.84 5.07
C GLY A 9 -6.36 7.16 4.27
N GLU A 10 -5.32 7.94 3.99
CA GLU A 10 -4.19 7.51 3.18
C GLU A 10 -2.91 7.53 4.01
N PHE A 11 -2.09 6.50 3.82
CA PHE A 11 -0.75 6.39 4.36
C PHE A 11 0.20 6.03 3.22
N VAL A 12 1.27 6.82 3.08
CA VAL A 12 2.28 6.63 2.03
C VAL A 12 3.58 6.21 2.68
N LEU A 13 4.16 5.13 2.18
CA LEU A 13 5.42 4.57 2.64
C LEU A 13 6.38 4.44 1.46
N THR A 14 7.54 5.09 1.54
CA THR A 14 8.64 4.84 0.61
C THR A 14 9.76 4.12 1.36
N ARG A 15 10.23 3.01 0.82
CA ARG A 15 11.33 2.22 1.39
C ARG A 15 12.23 1.66 0.28
N PRO A 16 13.53 1.45 0.55
CA PRO A 16 14.38 0.74 -0.38
C PRO A 16 13.99 -0.75 -0.48
N THR A 17 14.23 -1.35 -1.63
CA THR A 17 14.28 -2.81 -1.82
C THR A 17 15.54 -3.39 -1.20
N THR A 18 15.71 -4.71 -1.33
CA THR A 18 16.96 -5.41 -0.98
C THR A 18 18.14 -4.88 -1.81
N GLU A 19 17.91 -4.53 -3.07
CA GLU A 19 18.91 -4.02 -4.01
C GLU A 19 19.16 -2.50 -3.85
N GLY A 20 18.30 -1.81 -3.10
CA GLY A 20 18.42 -0.38 -2.80
C GLY A 20 17.53 0.55 -3.63
N ASP A 21 16.75 -0.01 -4.56
CA ASP A 21 15.82 0.77 -5.37
C ASP A 21 14.63 1.24 -4.54
N PRO A 22 14.11 2.46 -4.76
CA PRO A 22 12.96 2.94 -4.00
C PRO A 22 11.66 2.30 -4.51
N ILE A 23 10.86 1.77 -3.58
CA ILE A 23 9.46 1.42 -3.81
C ILE A 23 8.58 2.33 -2.96
N THR A 24 7.57 2.93 -3.58
CA THR A 24 6.52 3.67 -2.87
C THR A 24 5.23 2.88 -2.82
N THR A 25 4.66 2.73 -1.62
CA THR A 25 3.39 2.05 -1.39
C THR A 25 2.38 3.01 -0.79
N TYR A 26 1.19 3.07 -1.38
CA TYR A 26 0.05 3.84 -0.91
C TYR A 26 -0.96 2.88 -0.31
N TYR A 27 -1.32 3.15 0.94
CA TYR A 27 -2.29 2.41 1.72
C TYR A 27 -3.50 3.31 1.94
N ARG A 28 -4.66 2.94 1.40
CA ARG A 28 -5.90 3.72 1.49
C ARG A 28 -6.98 2.91 2.19
N VAL A 29 -7.59 3.51 3.20
CA VAL A 29 -8.85 3.05 3.77
C VAL A 29 -9.94 3.95 3.23
N LEU A 30 -10.94 3.38 2.57
CA LEU A 30 -12.10 4.11 2.09
C LEU A 30 -13.16 4.25 3.20
N PRO A 31 -14.11 5.20 3.09
CA PRO A 31 -15.16 5.40 4.10
C PRO A 31 -16.06 4.17 4.33
N ASP A 32 -16.16 3.26 3.36
CA ASP A 32 -16.89 2.00 3.48
C ASP A 32 -16.08 0.89 4.20
N GLY A 33 -14.85 1.21 4.64
CA GLY A 33 -13.92 0.27 5.28
C GLY A 33 -13.10 -0.57 4.30
N THR A 34 -13.29 -0.41 2.99
CA THR A 34 -12.47 -1.07 1.97
C THR A 34 -11.02 -0.63 2.09
N PHE A 35 -10.10 -1.58 1.98
CA PHE A 35 -8.67 -1.30 1.96
C PHE A 35 -8.11 -1.43 0.54
N GLU A 36 -7.34 -0.45 0.11
CA GLU A 36 -6.65 -0.42 -1.19
C GLU A 36 -5.14 -0.25 -0.98
N THR A 37 -4.34 -1.05 -1.69
CA THR A 37 -2.88 -0.93 -1.76
C THR A 37 -2.48 -0.63 -3.19
N TYR A 38 -1.68 0.41 -3.38
CA TYR A 38 -1.02 0.72 -4.66
C TYR A 38 0.48 0.66 -4.45
N VAL A 39 1.20 -0.07 -5.29
CA VAL A 39 2.67 -0.17 -5.24
C VAL A 39 3.23 0.40 -6.53
N ASP A 40 4.03 1.45 -6.41
CA ASP A 40 4.81 2.01 -7.51
C ASP A 40 6.17 1.31 -7.55
N ASN A 41 6.32 0.38 -8.48
CA ASN A 41 7.58 -0.32 -8.77
C ASN A 41 8.28 0.27 -10.01
N THR A 42 7.91 1.46 -10.48
CA THR A 42 8.49 2.01 -11.72
C THR A 42 9.95 2.41 -11.58
N ALA A 43 10.42 2.61 -10.34
CA ALA A 43 11.81 2.88 -10.01
C ALA A 43 12.57 1.64 -9.51
N ASP A 44 11.93 0.47 -9.45
CA ASP A 44 12.56 -0.80 -9.09
C ASP A 44 13.08 -1.50 -10.35
N HIS A 45 14.41 -1.53 -10.52
CA HIS A 45 15.07 -2.08 -11.71
C HIS A 45 14.90 -3.59 -11.83
N TYR A 46 14.73 -4.28 -10.70
CA TYR A 46 14.63 -5.75 -10.65
C TYR A 46 13.21 -6.23 -10.38
N GLY A 47 12.29 -5.33 -10.05
CA GLY A 47 10.89 -5.61 -9.81
C GLY A 47 10.04 -5.67 -11.08
N SER A 48 8.74 -5.44 -10.88
CA SER A 48 7.74 -5.54 -11.95
C SER A 48 7.78 -4.38 -12.95
N GLY A 49 8.49 -3.29 -12.62
CA GLY A 49 8.59 -2.08 -13.43
C GLY A 49 7.25 -1.35 -13.64
N ARG A 50 6.22 -1.71 -12.88
CA ARG A 50 4.84 -1.27 -13.10
C ARG A 50 4.13 -0.96 -11.80
N TRP A 51 3.04 -0.23 -11.93
CA TRP A 51 2.10 -0.06 -10.83
C TRP A 51 1.37 -1.37 -10.56
N GLU A 52 1.25 -1.72 -9.30
CA GLU A 52 0.47 -2.85 -8.83
C GLU A 52 -0.65 -2.37 -7.91
N TYR A 53 -1.81 -3.00 -8.00
CA TYR A 53 -3.00 -2.65 -7.25
C TYR A 53 -3.62 -3.87 -6.60
N ARG A 54 -4.03 -3.73 -5.34
CA ARG A 54 -4.80 -4.74 -4.60
C ARG A 54 -5.93 -4.07 -3.85
N ARG A 55 -7.11 -4.69 -3.89
CA ARG A 55 -8.27 -4.35 -3.07
C ARG A 55 -8.55 -5.48 -2.10
N CYS A 56 -8.61 -5.17 -0.82
CA CYS A 56 -8.88 -6.13 0.24
C CYS A 56 -10.25 -5.82 0.85
N SER A 57 -11.14 -6.82 0.84
CA SER A 57 -12.49 -6.71 1.42
C SER A 57 -12.49 -6.82 2.94
N THR A 58 -11.39 -7.27 3.56
CA THR A 58 -11.26 -7.42 5.01
C THR A 58 -9.87 -6.99 5.48
N ARG A 59 -9.80 -6.46 6.72
CA ARG A 59 -8.55 -6.14 7.40
C ARG A 59 -7.90 -7.44 7.89
N SER A 60 -6.93 -7.97 7.16
CA SER A 60 -6.07 -9.04 7.69
C SER A 60 -5.29 -8.51 8.91
N PRO A 61 -5.19 -9.28 10.02
CA PRO A 61 -4.45 -8.86 11.22
C PRO A 61 -2.92 -8.87 11.04
N SER A 62 -2.41 -9.39 9.91
CA SER A 62 -1.02 -9.23 9.51
C SER A 62 -0.75 -7.76 9.16
N LEU A 63 0.44 -7.24 9.50
CA LEU A 63 0.91 -5.88 9.16
C LEU A 63 0.95 -5.59 7.65
N SER A 64 0.60 -6.56 6.81
CA SER A 64 0.36 -6.42 5.38
C SER A 64 -1.16 -6.47 5.13
N PRO A 65 -1.74 -5.36 4.65
CA PRO A 65 -3.12 -5.35 4.18
C PRO A 65 -3.17 -6.05 2.83
N CYS A 66 -3.40 -7.37 2.90
CA CYS A 66 -3.00 -8.34 1.87
C CYS A 66 -1.47 -8.42 1.66
#